data_AF-A0A538LVH7-F1
#
_entry.id   AF-A0A538LVH7-F1
#
_cell.length_a   1.000
_cell.length_b   1.000
_cell.length_c   1.000
_cell.angle_alpha   90.00
_cell.angle_beta   90.00
_cell.angle_gamma   90.00
#
_symmetry.space_group_name_H-M   'P 1'
#
loop_
_entity.id
_entity.type
_entity.pdbx_description
1 polymer ?
#
loop_
_entity_poly.entity_id
_entity_poly.type
_entity_poly.pdbx_seq_one_letter_code
_entity_poly.pdbx_strand_id
1 'polypeptide(L)'
;MRTLLISDLHLGSLSGSDLLRHAELRAPLLDVAREADRAILLGDVLELRQGPPREALAAAREFFEELGRALAGRELVVLAGNHDHALIEPWLSQRGEQDRPAALEVEQLIAPAEASPMLGRIAEWAAPARALAAYPGLWVRADVYATHGHYLDCHLTVPTLERISVGVMSRVLGRPAGDFYSVEDYEAVTAPVYAWREAVARDARTGSALNGTSTLRAWRALGGGGDTIAAPAAPRNRTVERAGLAGRLRTRAFVAAFPLAVAALNRAGIGPLRAEISGSELRRAGVRAMGEVASRLGLGDAYVVFGHTHRAGPLARDDEREWRGASATAAVDGALAAAPAAGTDGSGARLVNAGCWTYDALFLSATPGESPYWPGTCVLVEDSGAPVLQRLLADRSHEQLRPGARGGRRAHLE
;
A
#
# COMPACT_ATOMS: atom_id res chain seq x y z
N MET A 1 21.32 -3.56 -15.41
CA MET A 1 20.53 -4.07 -14.27
C MET A 1 19.09 -3.64 -14.43
N ARG A 2 18.24 -4.61 -14.74
CA ARG A 2 16.79 -4.44 -14.83
C ARG A 2 16.15 -4.88 -13.51
N THR A 3 15.54 -3.95 -12.78
CA THR A 3 14.90 -4.22 -11.49
C THR A 3 13.38 -4.17 -11.60
N LEU A 4 12.72 -5.23 -11.16
CA LEU A 4 11.26 -5.33 -11.05
C LEU A 4 10.81 -4.91 -9.65
N LEU A 5 9.90 -3.96 -9.54
CA LEU A 5 9.28 -3.54 -8.28
C LEU A 5 7.78 -3.83 -8.33
N ILE A 6 7.28 -4.53 -7.31
CA ILE A 6 5.85 -4.85 -7.14
C ILE A 6 5.41 -4.64 -5.70
N SER A 7 4.15 -4.29 -5.49
CA SER A 7 3.60 -3.93 -4.18
C SER A 7 2.17 -4.43 -4.01
N ASP A 8 1.70 -4.48 -2.77
CA ASP A 8 0.28 -4.66 -2.40
C ASP A 8 -0.32 -5.95 -3.02
N LEU A 9 0.30 -7.09 -2.70
CA LEU A 9 -0.11 -8.42 -3.16
C LEU A 9 -1.22 -9.02 -2.28
N HIS A 10 -1.18 -8.72 -0.97
CA HIS A 10 -2.11 -9.20 0.06
C HIS A 10 -2.40 -10.71 0.01
N LEU A 11 -1.38 -11.52 -0.26
CA LEU A 11 -1.51 -12.97 -0.34
C LEU A 11 -2.08 -13.51 0.97
N GLY A 12 -3.17 -14.29 0.88
CA GLY A 12 -3.89 -14.77 2.05
C GLY A 12 -5.10 -13.93 2.47
N SER A 13 -5.49 -12.93 1.67
CA SER A 13 -6.72 -12.17 1.88
C SER A 13 -7.94 -13.07 2.07
N LEU A 14 -8.66 -12.89 3.19
CA LEU A 14 -9.87 -13.67 3.50
C LEU A 14 -11.02 -13.41 2.51
N SER A 15 -11.00 -12.25 1.86
CA SER A 15 -11.97 -11.90 0.81
C SER A 15 -11.68 -12.60 -0.52
N GLY A 16 -10.51 -13.23 -0.67
CA GLY A 16 -10.03 -13.82 -1.91
C GLY A 16 -9.69 -12.79 -2.98
N SER A 17 -9.48 -11.53 -2.60
CA SER A 17 -9.14 -10.43 -3.50
C SER A 17 -7.73 -10.52 -4.08
N ASP A 18 -6.86 -11.34 -3.50
CA ASP A 18 -5.45 -11.51 -3.85
C ASP A 18 -5.31 -12.26 -5.18
N LEU A 19 -4.92 -11.55 -6.24
CA LEU A 19 -4.94 -12.13 -7.59
C LEU A 19 -3.81 -13.13 -7.83
N LEU A 20 -2.66 -12.95 -7.18
CA LEU A 20 -1.47 -13.76 -7.41
C LEU A 20 -1.55 -15.18 -6.86
N ARG A 21 -2.62 -15.53 -6.15
CA ARG A 21 -2.97 -16.93 -5.85
C ARG A 21 -3.34 -17.73 -7.11
N HIS A 22 -3.78 -17.05 -8.17
CA HIS A 22 -4.23 -17.66 -9.41
C HIS A 22 -3.08 -17.72 -10.42
N ALA A 23 -2.67 -18.93 -10.81
CA ALA A 23 -1.52 -19.15 -11.69
C ALA A 23 -1.62 -18.39 -13.02
N GLU A 24 -2.83 -18.31 -13.59
CA GLU A 24 -3.10 -17.59 -14.84
C GLU A 24 -2.95 -16.08 -14.73
N LEU A 25 -3.19 -15.51 -13.55
CA LEU A 25 -3.03 -14.08 -13.28
C LEU A 25 -1.61 -13.76 -12.82
N ARG A 26 -0.91 -14.73 -12.23
CA ARG A 26 0.50 -14.64 -11.85
C ARG A 26 1.46 -14.78 -13.02
N ALA A 27 1.09 -15.53 -14.06
CA ALA A 27 1.98 -15.82 -15.19
C ALA A 27 2.61 -14.58 -15.86
N PRO A 28 1.86 -13.49 -16.17
CA PRO A 28 2.46 -12.29 -16.78
C PRO A 28 3.54 -11.64 -15.90
N LEU A 29 3.36 -11.65 -14.58
CA LEU A 29 4.36 -11.13 -13.65
C LEU A 29 5.63 -11.99 -13.67
N LEU A 30 5.48 -13.31 -13.71
CA LEU A 30 6.62 -14.22 -13.76
C LEU A 30 7.38 -14.12 -15.08
N ASP A 31 6.70 -13.79 -16.19
CA ASP A 31 7.36 -13.51 -17.47
C ASP A 31 8.30 -12.31 -17.33
N VAL A 32 7.83 -11.21 -16.71
CA VAL A 32 8.67 -10.04 -16.43
C VAL A 32 9.80 -10.37 -15.43
N ALA A 33 9.51 -11.14 -14.38
CA ALA A 33 10.51 -11.53 -13.38
C ALA A 33 11.64 -12.38 -13.98
N ARG A 34 11.36 -13.22 -15.00
CA ARG A 34 12.39 -14.00 -15.70
C ARG A 34 13.39 -13.13 -16.45
N GLU A 35 13.03 -11.92 -16.84
CA GLU A 35 13.91 -10.96 -17.51
C GLU A 35 14.65 -10.02 -16.54
N ALA A 36 14.19 -9.92 -15.28
CA ALA A 36 14.76 -9.00 -14.31
C ALA A 36 16.02 -9.56 -13.65
N ASP A 37 17.01 -8.71 -13.38
CA ASP A 37 18.21 -9.05 -12.62
C ASP A 37 17.96 -9.05 -11.10
N ARG A 38 16.91 -8.36 -10.68
CA ARG A 38 16.49 -8.17 -9.29
C ARG A 38 14.97 -7.99 -9.24
N ALA A 39 14.30 -8.60 -8.27
CA ALA A 39 12.92 -8.27 -7.93
C ALA A 39 12.83 -7.72 -6.50
N ILE A 40 12.00 -6.70 -6.31
CA ILE A 40 11.75 -6.05 -5.03
C ILE A 40 10.24 -6.10 -4.75
N LEU A 41 9.88 -6.66 -3.60
CA LEU A 41 8.52 -6.66 -3.09
C LEU A 41 8.37 -5.52 -2.08
N LEU A 42 7.60 -4.48 -2.44
CA LEU A 42 7.46 -3.22 -1.69
C LEU A 42 6.36 -3.29 -0.62
N GLY A 43 6.42 -4.29 0.27
CA GLY A 43 5.47 -4.40 1.38
C GLY A 43 4.04 -4.76 0.97
N ASP A 44 3.24 -5.11 1.99
CA ASP A 44 1.87 -5.63 1.83
C ASP A 44 1.82 -6.83 0.88
N VAL A 45 2.85 -7.67 0.98
CA VAL A 45 2.99 -8.93 0.26
C VAL A 45 2.06 -9.97 0.85
N LEU A 46 2.02 -10.05 2.18
CA LEU A 46 1.16 -10.97 2.94
C LEU A 46 0.03 -10.20 3.61
N GLU A 47 -1.14 -10.83 3.70
CA GLU A 47 -2.25 -10.29 4.49
C GLU A 47 -2.23 -10.86 5.91
N LEU A 48 -1.41 -10.27 6.79
CA LEU A 48 -1.27 -10.74 8.18
C LEU A 48 -2.28 -10.10 9.16
N ARG A 49 -3.11 -9.15 8.71
CA ARG A 49 -4.10 -8.48 9.56
C ARG A 49 -5.47 -9.15 9.58
N GLN A 50 -5.72 -10.09 8.66
CA GLN A 50 -7.03 -10.71 8.51
C GLN A 50 -7.17 -12.05 9.25
N GLY A 51 -6.07 -12.67 9.65
CA GLY A 51 -6.09 -13.94 10.37
C GLY A 51 -4.70 -14.47 10.67
N PRO A 52 -4.61 -15.75 11.07
CA PRO A 52 -3.37 -16.33 11.54
C PRO A 52 -2.27 -16.35 10.46
N PRO A 53 -1.01 -15.97 10.77
CA PRO A 53 0.07 -15.90 9.80
C PRO A 53 0.30 -17.19 9.00
N ARG A 54 0.05 -18.36 9.61
CA ARG A 54 0.14 -19.66 8.95
C ARG A 54 -0.75 -19.78 7.72
N GLU A 55 -1.93 -19.13 7.70
CA GLU A 55 -2.87 -19.20 6.58
C GLU A 55 -2.39 -18.33 5.42
N ALA A 56 -1.91 -17.11 5.71
CA ALA A 56 -1.32 -16.23 4.71
C ALA A 56 -0.04 -16.81 4.10
N LEU A 57 0.85 -17.37 4.93
CA LEU A 57 2.07 -18.03 4.47
C LEU A 57 1.76 -19.26 3.60
N ALA A 58 0.77 -20.07 3.97
CA ALA A 58 0.36 -21.21 3.15
C ALA A 58 -0.17 -20.76 1.77
N ALA A 59 -0.95 -19.68 1.72
CA ALA A 59 -1.45 -19.12 0.47
C ALA A 59 -0.34 -18.51 -0.42
N ALA A 60 0.71 -17.96 0.19
CA ALA A 60 1.80 -17.30 -0.51
C ALA A 60 2.89 -18.25 -1.04
N ARG A 61 2.95 -19.50 -0.55
CA ARG A 61 4.03 -20.43 -0.83
C ARG A 61 4.29 -20.63 -2.33
N GLU A 62 3.26 -20.96 -3.11
CA GLU A 62 3.41 -21.23 -4.55
C GLU A 62 3.93 -20.00 -5.30
N PHE A 63 3.51 -18.80 -4.91
CA PHE A 63 3.99 -17.56 -5.50
C PHE A 63 5.51 -17.41 -5.29
N PHE A 64 6.00 -17.63 -4.08
CA PHE A 64 7.45 -17.52 -3.79
C PHE A 64 8.26 -18.62 -4.47
N GLU A 65 7.77 -19.87 -4.50
CA GLU A 65 8.44 -20.98 -5.20
C GLU A 65 8.55 -20.74 -6.72
N GLU A 66 7.53 -20.11 -7.33
CA GLU A 66 7.56 -19.75 -8.74
C GLU A 66 8.42 -18.52 -9.03
N LEU A 67 8.33 -17.48 -8.20
CA LEU A 67 9.15 -16.28 -8.32
C LEU A 67 10.64 -16.61 -8.14
N GLY A 68 10.95 -17.45 -7.16
CA GLY A 68 12.30 -17.95 -6.91
C GLY A 68 12.91 -18.67 -8.11
N ARG A 69 12.14 -19.57 -8.72
CA ARG A 69 12.52 -20.26 -9.95
C ARG A 69 12.66 -19.30 -11.14
N ALA A 70 11.77 -18.31 -11.26
CA ALA A 70 11.86 -17.30 -12.31
C ALA A 70 13.15 -16.47 -12.21
N LEU A 71 13.55 -16.11 -10.98
CA LEU A 71 14.79 -15.37 -10.72
C LEU A 71 16.04 -16.26 -10.84
N ALA A 72 15.95 -17.59 -10.70
CA ALA A 72 17.04 -18.51 -11.05
C ALA A 72 18.42 -18.17 -10.44
N GLY A 73 18.46 -17.78 -9.15
CA GLY A 73 19.70 -17.38 -8.46
C GLY A 73 19.93 -15.87 -8.37
N ARG A 74 19.12 -15.09 -9.10
CA ARG A 74 19.08 -13.62 -9.02
C ARG A 74 18.44 -13.15 -7.72
N GLU A 75 18.50 -11.85 -7.49
CA GLU A 75 18.18 -11.28 -6.19
C GLU A 75 16.68 -11.03 -6.00
N LEU A 76 16.19 -11.35 -4.81
CA LEU A 76 14.86 -11.01 -4.33
C LEU A 76 15.01 -10.16 -3.06
N VAL A 77 14.45 -8.95 -3.05
CA VAL A 77 14.41 -8.11 -1.84
C VAL A 77 12.98 -8.00 -1.37
N VAL A 78 12.73 -8.24 -0.08
CA VAL A 78 11.40 -8.13 0.53
C VAL A 78 11.40 -6.99 1.53
N LEU A 79 10.53 -6.01 1.33
CA LEU A 79 10.23 -4.95 2.28
C LEU A 79 8.96 -5.30 3.04
N ALA A 80 8.89 -4.91 4.30
CA ALA A 80 7.65 -4.97 5.07
C ALA A 80 6.80 -3.71 4.83
N GLY A 81 5.50 -3.91 4.65
CA GLY A 81 4.47 -2.88 4.64
C GLY A 81 3.73 -2.84 5.95
N ASN A 82 2.58 -2.16 5.97
CA ASN A 82 1.78 -2.06 7.19
C ASN A 82 0.95 -3.34 7.45
N HIS A 83 0.52 -4.07 6.41
CA HIS A 83 -0.22 -5.33 6.54
C HIS A 83 0.65 -6.52 6.93
N ASP A 84 1.94 -6.47 6.61
CA ASP A 84 2.91 -7.51 6.92
C ASP A 84 4.11 -6.99 7.72
N HIS A 85 3.89 -5.94 8.51
CA HIS A 85 4.88 -5.38 9.45
C HIS A 85 5.48 -6.44 10.40
N ALA A 86 4.73 -7.48 10.72
CA ALA A 86 5.21 -8.62 11.51
C ALA A 86 6.41 -9.36 10.88
N LEU A 87 6.71 -9.13 9.59
CA LEU A 87 7.92 -9.63 8.94
C LEU A 87 9.19 -8.97 9.48
N ILE A 88 9.12 -7.71 9.92
CA ILE A 88 10.27 -6.94 10.42
C ILE A 88 10.23 -6.64 11.92
N GLU A 89 9.04 -6.73 12.53
CA GLU A 89 8.84 -6.44 13.96
C GLU A 89 9.84 -7.15 14.89
N PRO A 90 10.18 -8.45 14.71
CA PRO A 90 11.13 -9.11 15.62
C PRO A 90 12.51 -8.45 15.64
N TRP A 91 12.98 -7.99 14.49
CA TRP A 91 14.25 -7.28 14.37
C TRP A 91 14.19 -5.87 14.96
N LEU A 92 13.09 -5.14 14.75
CA LEU A 92 12.87 -3.83 15.40
C LEU A 92 12.81 -3.96 16.92
N SER A 93 12.11 -4.97 17.44
CA SER A 93 12.01 -5.25 18.87
C SER A 93 13.36 -5.61 19.48
N GLN A 94 14.15 -6.46 18.82
CA GLN A 94 15.50 -6.80 19.27
C GLN A 94 16.43 -5.56 19.34
N ARG A 95 16.26 -4.60 18.42
CA ARG A 95 17.02 -3.33 18.47
C ARG A 95 16.61 -2.47 19.65
N GLY A 96 15.33 -2.45 20.01
CA GLY A 96 14.82 -1.72 21.17
C GLY A 96 15.35 -2.24 22.51
N GLU A 97 15.84 -3.48 22.56
CA GLU A 97 16.47 -4.07 23.75
C GLU A 97 17.95 -3.65 23.92
N GLN A 98 18.55 -2.99 22.92
CA GLN A 98 19.93 -2.54 23.00
C GLN A 98 20.05 -1.26 23.82
N ASP A 99 21.12 -1.12 24.61
CA ASP A 99 21.34 0.09 25.44
C ASP A 99 21.42 1.38 24.60
N ARG A 100 22.01 1.28 23.40
CA ARG A 100 22.17 2.38 22.42
C ARG A 100 22.14 1.81 21.00
N PRO A 101 20.96 1.54 20.43
CA PRO A 101 20.88 1.13 19.03
C PRO A 101 21.37 2.27 18.13
N ALA A 102 22.05 1.93 17.03
CA ALA A 102 22.31 2.88 15.96
C ALA A 102 20.99 3.43 15.41
N ALA A 103 20.97 4.66 14.89
CA ALA A 103 19.76 5.20 14.26
C ALA A 103 19.28 4.32 13.08
N LEU A 104 17.97 4.26 12.87
CA LEU A 104 17.32 3.77 11.67
C LEU A 104 17.46 4.83 10.59
N GLU A 105 18.32 4.53 9.63
CA GLU A 105 18.44 5.29 8.39
C GLU A 105 17.23 5.02 7.46
N VAL A 106 17.20 5.62 6.28
CA VAL A 106 16.17 5.33 5.26
C VAL A 106 16.34 3.95 4.61
N GLU A 107 17.47 3.27 4.82
CA GLU A 107 17.76 1.95 4.29
C GLU A 107 18.49 1.08 5.33
N GLN A 108 18.01 -0.14 5.52
CA GLN A 108 18.70 -1.23 6.19
C GLN A 108 18.60 -2.48 5.34
N LEU A 109 19.72 -3.19 5.20
CA LEU A 109 19.77 -4.51 4.57
C LEU A 109 19.98 -5.56 5.65
N ILE A 110 19.10 -6.56 5.67
CA ILE A 110 19.02 -7.54 6.74
C ILE A 110 18.93 -8.94 6.12
N ALA A 111 19.65 -9.91 6.69
CA ALA A 111 19.49 -11.29 6.26
C ALA A 111 18.06 -11.77 6.62
N PRO A 112 17.35 -12.50 5.73
CA PRO A 112 15.95 -12.85 5.98
C PRO A 112 15.69 -13.55 7.33
N ALA A 113 16.60 -14.46 7.73
CA ALA A 113 16.49 -15.16 9.01
C ALA A 113 16.81 -14.29 10.25
N GLU A 114 17.57 -13.21 10.07
CA GLU A 114 17.82 -12.20 11.12
C GLU A 114 16.62 -11.23 11.26
N ALA A 115 15.89 -10.98 10.16
CA ALA A 115 14.71 -10.13 10.18
C ALA A 115 13.54 -10.79 10.92
N SER A 116 13.19 -12.03 10.55
CA SER A 116 12.21 -12.86 11.27
C SER A 116 12.22 -14.32 10.82
N PRO A 117 11.67 -15.26 11.62
CA PRO A 117 11.45 -16.64 11.19
C PRO A 117 10.56 -16.76 9.94
N MET A 118 9.60 -15.84 9.78
CA MET A 118 8.71 -15.82 8.61
C MET A 118 9.47 -15.43 7.34
N LEU A 119 10.31 -14.40 7.39
CA LEU A 119 11.17 -14.01 6.25
C LEU A 119 12.20 -15.10 5.93
N GLY A 120 12.76 -15.78 6.94
CA GLY A 120 13.61 -16.95 6.74
C GLY A 120 12.90 -18.05 5.93
N ARG A 121 11.63 -18.37 6.28
CA ARG A 121 10.83 -19.34 5.53
C ARG A 121 10.50 -18.88 4.10
N ILE A 122 10.22 -17.59 3.90
CA ILE A 122 10.00 -17.02 2.56
C ILE A 122 11.26 -17.17 1.70
N ALA A 123 12.45 -16.92 2.28
CA ALA A 123 13.72 -17.09 1.60
C ALA A 123 13.98 -18.55 1.20
N GLU A 124 13.63 -19.52 2.06
CA GLU A 124 13.69 -20.95 1.72
C GLU A 124 12.82 -21.31 0.51
N TRP A 125 11.59 -20.80 0.44
CA TRP A 125 10.69 -21.04 -0.69
C TRP A 125 11.15 -20.34 -1.96
N ALA A 126 11.72 -19.14 -1.84
CA ALA A 126 12.22 -18.38 -2.97
C ALA A 126 13.54 -18.94 -3.55
N ALA A 127 14.13 -19.99 -2.96
CA ALA A 127 15.30 -20.63 -3.55
C ALA A 127 14.99 -21.12 -4.99
N PRO A 128 15.91 -20.94 -5.96
CA PRO A 128 17.31 -20.56 -5.78
C PRO A 128 17.59 -19.05 -5.68
N ALA A 129 16.58 -18.17 -5.74
CA ALA A 129 16.81 -16.72 -5.63
C ALA A 129 17.50 -16.35 -4.32
N ARG A 130 18.38 -15.35 -4.38
CA ARG A 130 19.08 -14.83 -3.20
C ARG A 130 18.19 -13.79 -2.53
N ALA A 131 17.55 -14.19 -1.44
CA ALA A 131 16.62 -13.33 -0.71
C ALA A 131 17.36 -12.41 0.29
N LEU A 132 16.92 -11.16 0.35
CA LEU A 132 17.30 -10.15 1.34
C LEU A 132 16.04 -9.49 1.89
N ALA A 133 16.12 -8.97 3.11
CA ALA A 133 15.11 -8.07 3.66
C ALA A 133 15.62 -6.64 3.64
N ALA A 134 14.74 -5.68 3.38
CA ALA A 134 15.05 -4.26 3.51
C ALA A 134 13.98 -3.50 4.29
N TYR A 135 14.37 -2.47 5.03
CA TYR A 135 13.44 -1.62 5.81
C TYR A 135 13.98 -0.20 6.01
N PRO A 136 13.12 0.83 6.16
CA PRO A 136 11.74 0.90 5.66
C PRO A 136 11.70 1.07 4.12
N GLY A 137 12.86 1.22 3.50
CA GLY A 137 13.04 1.30 2.06
C GLY A 137 14.44 0.88 1.62
N LEU A 138 14.76 1.16 0.36
CA LEU A 138 15.99 0.77 -0.32
C LEU A 138 16.28 1.75 -1.46
N TRP A 139 17.53 2.16 -1.61
CA TRP A 139 18.04 2.79 -2.82
C TRP A 139 18.27 1.73 -3.91
N VAL A 140 17.38 1.70 -4.90
CA VAL A 140 17.49 0.81 -6.06
C VAL A 140 18.62 1.27 -6.99
N ARG A 141 18.77 2.59 -7.11
CA ARG A 141 19.82 3.32 -7.82
C ARG A 141 20.04 4.64 -7.08
N ALA A 142 21.14 5.35 -7.36
CA ALA A 142 21.49 6.60 -6.68
C ALA A 142 20.40 7.70 -6.72
N ASP A 143 19.48 7.64 -7.69
CA ASP A 143 18.37 8.57 -7.89
C ASP A 143 16.99 7.88 -7.82
N VAL A 144 16.91 6.61 -7.38
CA VAL A 144 15.65 5.85 -7.25
C VAL A 144 15.59 5.19 -5.89
N TYR A 145 14.74 5.74 -5.02
CA TYR A 145 14.41 5.18 -3.72
C TYR A 145 13.08 4.42 -3.80
N ALA A 146 13.01 3.26 -3.15
CA ALA A 146 11.82 2.43 -3.10
C ALA A 146 11.41 2.16 -1.66
N THR A 147 10.12 2.30 -1.36
CA THR A 147 9.55 2.02 -0.04
C THR A 147 8.13 1.47 -0.20
N HIS A 148 7.56 0.84 0.81
CA HIS A 148 6.13 0.54 0.78
C HIS A 148 5.28 1.82 0.82
N GLY A 149 5.70 2.83 1.60
CA GLY A 149 5.03 4.11 1.72
C GLY A 149 4.02 4.22 2.87
N HIS A 150 3.91 3.25 3.77
CA HIS A 150 2.96 3.28 4.90
C HIS A 150 3.11 4.49 5.83
N TYR A 151 4.26 5.15 5.88
CA TYR A 151 4.43 6.41 6.62
C TYR A 151 3.56 7.56 6.13
N LEU A 152 3.02 7.48 4.91
CA LEU A 152 2.08 8.47 4.41
C LEU A 152 0.81 8.53 5.27
N ASP A 153 0.46 7.46 5.99
CA ASP A 153 -0.67 7.43 6.94
C ASP A 153 -0.54 8.49 8.05
N CYS A 154 0.65 8.95 8.38
CA CYS A 154 0.86 10.03 9.34
C CYS A 154 0.44 11.41 8.80
N HIS A 155 0.45 11.57 7.48
CA HIS A 155 0.25 12.84 6.78
C HIS A 155 -1.03 12.89 5.94
N LEU A 156 -1.76 11.76 5.84
CA LEU A 156 -3.06 11.74 5.20
C LEU A 156 -4.03 12.74 5.86
N THR A 157 -4.81 13.43 5.05
CA THR A 157 -5.87 14.32 5.54
C THR A 157 -7.25 13.69 5.40
N VAL A 158 -7.34 12.53 4.75
CA VAL A 158 -8.57 11.75 4.64
C VAL A 158 -8.71 10.91 5.91
N PRO A 159 -9.90 10.88 6.53
CA PRO A 159 -10.14 10.12 7.76
C PRO A 159 -10.24 8.60 7.52
N THR A 160 -9.17 7.96 7.05
CA THR A 160 -9.08 6.48 7.00
C THR A 160 -8.98 5.92 8.42
N LEU A 161 -9.26 4.62 8.59
CA LEU A 161 -9.12 3.96 9.89
C LEU A 161 -7.66 4.06 10.37
N GLU A 162 -6.74 3.80 9.46
CA GLU A 162 -5.30 3.89 9.65
C GLU A 162 -4.90 5.31 10.12
N ARG A 163 -5.32 6.34 9.38
CA ARG A 163 -5.02 7.74 9.73
C ARG A 163 -5.62 8.16 11.07
N ILE A 164 -6.84 7.72 11.39
CA ILE A 164 -7.48 8.02 12.68
C ILE A 164 -6.71 7.34 13.82
N SER A 165 -6.36 6.06 13.67
CA SER A 165 -5.58 5.31 14.67
C SER A 165 -4.21 5.95 14.91
N VAL A 166 -3.49 6.33 13.84
CA VAL A 166 -2.22 7.05 13.92
C VAL A 166 -2.39 8.41 14.60
N GLY A 167 -3.42 9.18 14.25
CA GLY A 167 -3.67 10.49 14.87
C GLY A 167 -3.98 10.42 16.37
N VAL A 168 -4.72 9.39 16.80
CA VAL A 168 -4.95 9.11 18.23
C VAL A 168 -3.63 8.76 18.91
N MET A 169 -2.80 7.90 18.30
CA MET A 169 -1.52 7.49 18.87
C MET A 169 -0.53 8.65 18.98
N SER A 170 -0.38 9.45 17.92
CA SER A 170 0.40 10.70 17.94
C SER A 170 -0.01 11.61 19.09
N ARG A 171 -1.31 11.77 19.33
CA ARG A 171 -1.83 12.58 20.43
C ARG A 171 -1.50 12.00 21.79
N VAL A 172 -1.71 10.70 21.99
CA VAL A 172 -1.44 10.01 23.27
C VAL A 172 0.05 10.09 23.63
N LEU A 173 0.92 9.95 22.62
CA LEU A 173 2.37 10.02 22.79
C LEU A 173 2.91 11.46 22.81
N GLY A 174 2.08 12.47 22.54
CA GLY A 174 2.52 13.87 22.44
C GLY A 174 3.50 14.13 21.28
N ARG A 175 3.40 13.35 20.20
CA ARG A 175 4.27 13.40 19.02
C ARG A 175 3.46 13.72 17.76
N PRO A 176 3.25 15.01 17.45
CA PRO A 176 2.51 15.40 16.24
C PRO A 176 3.33 15.07 14.98
N ALA A 177 2.66 14.66 13.91
CA ALA A 177 3.32 14.29 12.65
C ALA A 177 4.15 15.43 12.02
N GLY A 178 3.85 16.68 12.39
CA GLY A 178 4.63 17.86 11.98
C GLY A 178 6.08 17.87 12.47
N ASP A 179 6.40 17.04 13.48
CA ASP A 179 7.73 16.96 14.09
C ASP A 179 8.51 15.72 13.64
N PHE A 180 8.03 14.98 12.63
CA PHE A 180 8.70 13.76 12.17
C PHE A 180 9.76 14.10 11.12
N TYR A 181 11.01 13.73 11.40
CA TYR A 181 12.17 13.97 10.52
C TYR A 181 13.10 12.76 10.40
N SER A 182 12.88 11.70 11.17
CA SER A 182 13.59 10.43 11.02
C SER A 182 12.64 9.24 10.89
N VAL A 183 13.18 8.08 10.53
CA VAL A 183 12.42 6.82 10.47
C VAL A 183 11.84 6.46 11.84
N GLU A 184 12.61 6.66 12.92
CA GLU A 184 12.15 6.41 14.29
C GLU A 184 10.98 7.27 14.71
N ASP A 185 10.85 8.48 14.18
CA ASP A 185 9.68 9.32 14.46
C ASP A 185 8.39 8.68 13.95
N TYR A 186 8.43 8.12 12.75
CA TYR A 186 7.31 7.40 12.17
C TYR A 186 7.06 6.07 12.89
N GLU A 187 8.11 5.29 13.15
CA GLU A 187 8.00 3.99 13.83
C GLU A 187 7.41 4.11 15.23
N ALA A 188 7.82 5.13 15.99
CA ALA A 188 7.35 5.31 17.36
C ALA A 188 5.84 5.52 17.46
N VAL A 189 5.18 5.96 16.39
CA VAL A 189 3.72 6.12 16.33
C VAL A 189 3.03 4.96 15.62
N THR A 190 3.63 4.45 14.55
CA THR A 190 2.99 3.44 13.69
C THR A 190 3.16 2.02 14.21
N ALA A 191 4.34 1.64 14.72
CA ALA A 191 4.60 0.29 15.22
C ALA A 191 3.64 -0.16 16.34
N PRO A 192 3.28 0.67 17.34
CA PRO A 192 2.28 0.29 18.36
C PRO A 192 0.90 -0.02 17.78
N VAL A 193 0.48 0.72 16.74
CA VAL A 193 -0.80 0.47 16.05
C VAL A 193 -0.76 -0.87 15.34
N TYR A 194 0.36 -1.21 14.71
CA TYR A 194 0.55 -2.46 13.99
C TYR A 194 0.60 -3.65 14.94
N ALA A 195 1.38 -3.56 16.01
CA ALA A 195 1.49 -4.60 17.04
C ALA A 195 0.13 -4.93 17.69
N TRP A 196 -0.69 -3.90 17.99
CA TRP A 196 -2.04 -4.12 18.51
C TRP A 196 -2.93 -4.88 17.53
N ARG A 197 -2.94 -4.48 16.24
CA ARG A 197 -3.74 -5.16 15.21
C ARG A 197 -3.26 -6.59 14.98
N GLU A 198 -1.96 -6.82 14.99
CA GLU A 198 -1.38 -8.16 14.87
C GLU A 198 -1.81 -9.06 16.03
N ALA A 199 -1.74 -8.58 17.28
CA ALA A 199 -2.17 -9.34 18.46
C ALA A 199 -3.62 -9.80 18.32
N VAL A 200 -4.50 -8.97 17.75
CA VAL A 200 -5.90 -9.33 17.49
C VAL A 200 -6.02 -10.38 16.37
N ALA A 201 -5.26 -10.24 15.29
CA ALA A 201 -5.32 -11.13 14.12
C ALA A 201 -4.69 -12.51 14.35
N ARG A 202 -3.73 -12.60 15.29
CA ARG A 202 -3.01 -13.84 15.62
C ARG A 202 -3.92 -14.92 16.19
N ASP A 203 -4.90 -14.52 17.00
CA ASP A 203 -5.75 -15.43 17.77
C ASP A 203 -7.12 -15.70 17.12
N ALA A 204 -7.57 -14.82 16.21
CA ALA A 204 -8.85 -14.98 15.53
C ALA A 204 -8.87 -14.30 14.16
N ARG A 205 -9.73 -14.80 13.26
CA ARG A 205 -10.05 -14.09 12.01
C ARG A 205 -10.74 -12.77 12.36
N THR A 206 -10.21 -11.66 11.83
CA THR A 206 -10.77 -10.34 12.06
C THR A 206 -12.00 -10.13 11.15
N GLY A 207 -13.09 -9.63 11.75
CA GLY A 207 -14.31 -9.32 11.02
C GLY A 207 -14.17 -8.07 10.15
N SER A 208 -15.05 -7.90 9.16
CA SER A 208 -15.02 -6.78 8.19
C SER A 208 -14.93 -5.36 8.77
N ALA A 209 -15.32 -5.16 10.04
CA ALA A 209 -15.25 -3.88 10.75
C ALA A 209 -13.81 -3.46 11.13
N LEU A 210 -12.92 -4.42 11.39
CA LEU A 210 -11.51 -4.17 11.72
C LEU A 210 -10.60 -4.16 10.47
N ASN A 211 -11.16 -4.56 9.32
CA ASN A 211 -10.45 -4.77 8.06
C ASN A 211 -10.53 -3.56 7.10
N GLY A 212 -10.98 -2.38 7.57
CA GLY A 212 -11.07 -1.13 6.78
C GLY A 212 -12.13 -1.11 5.66
N THR A 213 -12.58 -2.28 5.20
CA THR A 213 -13.54 -2.48 4.11
C THR A 213 -14.94 -1.96 4.45
N SER A 214 -15.36 -2.01 5.72
CA SER A 214 -16.60 -1.36 6.18
C SER A 214 -16.53 0.17 6.08
N THR A 215 -15.37 0.74 6.39
CA THR A 215 -15.11 2.18 6.37
C THR A 215 -15.13 2.67 4.92
N LEU A 216 -14.45 1.98 4.00
CA LEU A 216 -14.48 2.27 2.55
C LEU A 216 -15.89 2.21 1.94
N ARG A 217 -16.72 1.23 2.34
CA ARG A 217 -18.13 1.16 1.91
C ARG A 217 -18.97 2.32 2.46
N ALA A 218 -18.73 2.72 3.71
CA ALA A 218 -19.37 3.90 4.29
C ALA A 218 -18.92 5.20 3.57
N TRP A 219 -17.65 5.29 3.19
CA TRP A 219 -17.09 6.44 2.45
C TRP A 219 -17.70 6.62 1.06
N ARG A 220 -17.93 5.54 0.31
CA ARG A 220 -18.62 5.63 -1.00
C ARG A 220 -20.08 6.08 -0.90
N ALA A 221 -20.76 5.71 0.19
CA ALA A 221 -22.10 6.22 0.47
C ALA A 221 -22.09 7.74 0.76
N LEU A 222 -20.94 8.28 1.17
CA LEU A 222 -20.72 9.70 1.47
C LEU A 222 -20.23 10.51 0.25
N GLY A 223 -19.35 9.94 -0.59
CA GLY A 223 -18.75 10.59 -1.77
C GLY A 223 -19.61 10.63 -3.03
N GLY A 224 -20.93 10.42 -2.91
CA GLY A 224 -21.85 10.38 -4.04
C GLY A 224 -22.11 11.75 -4.67
N GLY A 225 -21.22 12.18 -5.57
CA GLY A 225 -21.45 13.34 -6.44
C GLY A 225 -20.27 13.64 -7.35
N GLY A 226 -20.44 13.44 -8.67
CA GLY A 226 -19.58 14.07 -9.70
C GLY A 226 -18.65 13.14 -10.49
N ASP A 227 -19.12 12.00 -10.97
CA ASP A 227 -18.86 11.51 -12.34
C ASP A 227 -19.72 10.27 -12.57
N THR A 228 -20.51 10.28 -13.65
CA THR A 228 -21.50 9.24 -13.95
C THR A 228 -20.83 7.93 -14.33
N ILE A 229 -20.59 7.06 -13.34
CA ILE A 229 -20.31 5.64 -13.55
C ILE A 229 -21.64 4.90 -13.57
N ALA A 230 -22.07 4.46 -14.75
CA ALA A 230 -23.26 3.64 -14.91
C ALA A 230 -23.05 2.28 -14.20
N ALA A 231 -23.84 2.02 -13.16
CA ALA A 231 -23.90 0.70 -12.55
C ALA A 231 -24.44 -0.32 -13.57
N PRO A 232 -23.88 -1.55 -13.65
CA PRO A 232 -24.43 -2.58 -14.51
C PRO A 232 -25.85 -2.95 -14.03
N ALA A 233 -26.77 -3.05 -14.98
CA ALA A 233 -28.18 -3.33 -14.73
C ALA A 233 -28.36 -4.67 -14.00
N ALA A 234 -28.81 -4.61 -12.74
CA ALA A 234 -29.24 -5.78 -11.98
C ALA A 234 -30.58 -6.31 -12.53
N PRO A 235 -30.83 -7.64 -12.48
CA PRO A 235 -32.11 -8.20 -12.91
C PRO A 235 -33.24 -7.70 -11.98
N ARG A 236 -34.31 -7.20 -12.60
CA ARG A 236 -35.49 -6.62 -11.93
C ARG A 236 -36.25 -7.69 -11.12
N ASN A 237 -36.04 -7.74 -9.81
CA ASN A 237 -36.93 -8.44 -8.87
C ASN A 237 -37.97 -7.46 -8.29
N ARG A 238 -39.26 -7.74 -8.52
CA ARG A 238 -40.44 -6.87 -8.22
C ARG A 238 -40.91 -6.89 -6.76
N THR A 239 -40.01 -6.88 -5.76
CA THR A 239 -40.41 -6.93 -4.33
C THR A 239 -39.65 -5.98 -3.40
N VAL A 240 -39.17 -4.83 -3.87
CA VAL A 240 -38.49 -3.83 -3.00
C VAL A 240 -38.95 -2.39 -3.29
N GLU A 241 -40.17 -2.02 -2.88
CA GLU A 241 -40.65 -0.63 -2.98
C GLU A 241 -40.79 0.10 -1.64
N ARG A 242 -40.66 -0.57 -0.48
CA ARG A 242 -40.82 0.07 0.84
C ARG A 242 -39.53 0.28 1.64
N ALA A 243 -38.40 -0.33 1.25
CA ALA A 243 -37.10 -0.14 1.92
C ALA A 243 -36.33 1.11 1.43
N GLY A 244 -36.79 1.79 0.38
CA GLY A 244 -36.03 2.82 -0.33
C GLY A 244 -35.96 4.19 0.35
N LEU A 245 -36.97 4.59 1.13
CA LEU A 245 -37.03 5.96 1.66
C LEU A 245 -36.23 6.12 2.97
N ALA A 246 -36.42 5.20 3.92
CA ALA A 246 -35.72 5.21 5.21
C ALA A 246 -34.20 5.00 5.05
N GLY A 247 -33.79 4.15 4.09
CA GLY A 247 -32.38 3.98 3.73
C GLY A 247 -31.77 5.26 3.18
N ARG A 248 -32.45 5.95 2.24
CA ARG A 248 -31.97 7.22 1.67
C ARG A 248 -31.92 8.35 2.69
N LEU A 249 -32.90 8.44 3.61
CA LEU A 249 -32.91 9.43 4.69
C LEU A 249 -31.76 9.19 5.68
N ARG A 250 -31.50 7.92 6.04
CA ARG A 250 -30.32 7.55 6.86
C ARG A 250 -29.02 7.93 6.18
N THR A 251 -28.83 7.60 4.90
CA THR A 251 -27.63 7.99 4.15
C THR A 251 -27.45 9.50 4.11
N ARG A 252 -28.52 10.28 3.85
CA ARG A 252 -28.46 11.75 3.84
C ARG A 252 -28.12 12.34 5.22
N ALA A 253 -28.68 11.79 6.29
CA ALA A 253 -28.36 12.22 7.65
C ALA A 253 -26.89 11.93 8.00
N PHE A 254 -26.36 10.77 7.60
CA PHE A 254 -24.93 10.45 7.75
C PHE A 254 -24.02 11.40 6.95
N VAL A 255 -24.37 11.71 5.68
CA VAL A 255 -23.65 12.68 4.85
C VAL A 255 -23.60 14.06 5.51
N ALA A 256 -24.73 14.54 6.03
CA ALA A 256 -24.81 15.85 6.65
C ALA A 256 -24.05 15.94 7.99
N ALA A 257 -24.02 14.85 8.77
CA ALA A 257 -23.31 14.81 10.05
C ALA A 257 -21.78 14.67 9.90
N PHE A 258 -21.30 14.25 8.72
CA PHE A 258 -19.91 13.89 8.52
C PHE A 258 -18.91 15.06 8.70
N PRO A 259 -19.13 16.26 8.13
CA PRO A 259 -18.25 17.41 8.39
C PRO A 259 -18.18 17.80 9.88
N LEU A 260 -19.27 17.64 10.63
CA LEU A 260 -19.31 17.90 12.06
C LEU A 260 -18.46 16.91 12.85
N ALA A 261 -18.49 15.62 12.47
CA ALA A 261 -17.63 14.60 13.06
C ALA A 261 -16.14 14.89 12.78
N VAL A 262 -15.79 15.29 11.56
CA VAL A 262 -14.42 15.70 11.19
C VAL A 262 -13.97 16.91 12.02
N ALA A 263 -14.81 17.93 12.16
CA ALA A 263 -14.51 19.10 12.98
C ALA A 263 -14.27 18.74 14.46
N ALA A 264 -15.07 17.81 15.01
CA ALA A 264 -14.89 17.33 16.37
C ALA A 264 -13.55 16.57 16.55
N LEU A 265 -13.18 15.71 15.60
CA LEU A 265 -11.88 15.00 15.62
C LEU A 265 -10.70 15.96 15.53
N ASN A 266 -10.79 16.99 14.68
CA ASN A 266 -9.77 18.04 14.57
C ASN A 266 -9.63 18.82 15.88
N ARG A 267 -10.75 19.22 16.50
CA ARG A 267 -10.76 19.89 17.81
C ARG A 267 -10.21 19.01 18.94
N ALA A 268 -10.34 17.69 18.81
CA ALA A 268 -9.72 16.73 19.72
C ALA A 268 -8.21 16.51 19.45
N GLY A 269 -7.62 17.18 18.45
CA GLY A 269 -6.19 17.07 18.14
C GLY A 269 -5.79 15.81 17.36
N ILE A 270 -6.74 15.12 16.72
CA ILE A 270 -6.49 13.96 15.85
C ILE A 270 -6.12 14.40 14.41
N GLY A 271 -6.44 15.66 14.09
CA GLY A 271 -6.26 16.30 12.79
C GLY A 271 -4.82 16.54 12.34
N PRO A 272 -4.63 17.22 11.19
CA PRO A 272 -5.68 17.82 10.35
C PRO A 272 -6.41 16.80 9.45
N LEU A 273 -7.74 16.74 9.54
CA LEU A 273 -8.62 15.93 8.70
C LEU A 273 -9.53 16.83 7.83
N ARG A 274 -9.82 16.38 6.62
CA ARG A 274 -10.73 17.01 5.66
C ARG A 274 -11.99 16.16 5.49
N ALA A 275 -13.12 16.84 5.32
CA ALA A 275 -14.41 16.19 5.06
C ALA A 275 -14.67 15.89 3.57
N GLU A 276 -13.75 16.27 2.68
CA GLU A 276 -13.85 15.96 1.26
C GLU A 276 -13.37 14.53 1.00
N ILE A 277 -14.27 13.70 0.46
CA ILE A 277 -14.01 12.30 0.16
C ILE A 277 -14.49 12.02 -1.26
N SER A 278 -13.71 12.53 -2.21
CA SER A 278 -13.84 12.23 -3.63
C SER A 278 -12.70 11.29 -4.05
N GLY A 279 -12.90 10.49 -5.10
CA GLY A 279 -11.83 9.63 -5.63
C GLY A 279 -10.58 10.43 -6.04
N SER A 280 -10.78 11.64 -6.57
CA SER A 280 -9.69 12.58 -6.86
C SER A 280 -8.99 13.11 -5.61
N GLU A 281 -9.72 13.35 -4.52
CA GLU A 281 -9.10 13.81 -3.26
C GLU A 281 -8.39 12.68 -2.52
N LEU A 282 -8.90 11.45 -2.56
CA LEU A 282 -8.17 10.26 -2.07
C LEU A 282 -6.80 10.14 -2.76
N ARG A 283 -6.78 10.26 -4.11
CA ARG A 283 -5.54 10.28 -4.90
C ARG A 283 -4.61 11.39 -4.45
N ARG A 284 -5.06 12.65 -4.51
CA ARG A 284 -4.21 13.81 -4.21
C ARG A 284 -3.72 13.79 -2.77
N ALA A 285 -4.54 13.35 -1.81
CA ALA A 285 -4.15 13.24 -0.42
C ALA A 285 -3.02 12.24 -0.23
N GLY A 286 -3.09 11.07 -0.85
CA GLY A 286 -2.02 10.06 -0.79
C GLY A 286 -0.71 10.55 -1.40
N VAL A 287 -0.77 11.13 -2.61
CA VAL A 287 0.44 11.62 -3.30
C VAL A 287 1.08 12.80 -2.55
N ARG A 288 0.29 13.75 -2.03
CA ARG A 288 0.81 14.85 -1.19
C ARG A 288 1.42 14.34 0.11
N ALA A 289 0.78 13.38 0.77
CA ALA A 289 1.30 12.78 2.00
C ALA A 289 2.63 12.06 1.75
N MET A 290 2.76 11.34 0.63
CA MET A 290 4.03 10.72 0.25
C MET A 290 5.10 11.75 -0.09
N GLY A 291 4.74 12.85 -0.75
CA GLY A 291 5.64 13.99 -0.99
C GLY A 291 6.17 14.61 0.30
N GLU A 292 5.32 14.72 1.32
CA GLU A 292 5.71 15.18 2.66
C GLU A 292 6.68 14.22 3.34
N VAL A 293 6.42 12.90 3.28
CA VAL A 293 7.35 11.87 3.78
C VAL A 293 8.71 11.98 3.09
N ALA A 294 8.72 12.09 1.76
CA ALA A 294 9.95 12.19 0.98
C ALA A 294 10.76 13.46 1.32
N SER A 295 10.08 14.58 1.53
CA SER A 295 10.72 15.83 1.97
C SER A 295 11.30 15.69 3.38
N ARG A 296 10.54 15.13 4.32
CA ARG A 296 10.96 14.96 5.72
C ARG A 296 12.13 14.00 5.90
N LEU A 297 12.14 12.92 5.12
CA LEU A 297 13.25 11.96 5.11
C LEU A 297 14.43 12.39 4.21
N GLY A 298 14.38 13.61 3.65
CA GLY A 298 15.51 14.16 2.90
C GLY A 298 15.82 13.46 1.59
N LEU A 299 14.82 12.89 0.91
CA LEU A 299 15.01 12.13 -0.34
C LEU A 299 15.32 13.01 -1.57
N GLY A 300 15.35 14.34 -1.41
CA GLY A 300 15.73 15.28 -2.45
C GLY A 300 14.84 15.21 -3.68
N ASP A 301 15.47 15.23 -4.86
CA ASP A 301 14.79 15.14 -6.14
C ASP A 301 14.60 13.70 -6.63
N ALA A 302 15.00 12.68 -5.86
CA ALA A 302 14.98 11.29 -6.28
C ALA A 302 13.60 10.84 -6.79
N TYR A 303 13.60 9.83 -7.67
CA TYR A 303 12.40 9.06 -7.92
C TYR A 303 12.06 8.25 -6.68
N VAL A 304 10.85 8.42 -6.15
CA VAL A 304 10.36 7.67 -5.00
C VAL A 304 9.27 6.72 -5.48
N VAL A 305 9.61 5.43 -5.59
CA VAL A 305 8.68 4.37 -5.95
C VAL A 305 8.01 3.83 -4.67
N PHE A 306 6.69 3.86 -4.61
CA PHE A 306 5.93 3.46 -3.42
C PHE A 306 4.66 2.66 -3.76
N GLY A 307 4.07 2.02 -2.75
CA GLY A 307 2.82 1.24 -2.85
C GLY A 307 1.70 1.84 -2.03
N HIS A 308 1.01 1.00 -1.26
CA HIS A 308 0.12 1.31 -0.12
C HIS A 308 -1.24 1.94 -0.48
N THR A 309 -1.30 2.83 -1.47
CA THR A 309 -2.57 3.48 -1.87
C THR A 309 -3.36 2.68 -2.92
N HIS A 310 -2.77 1.58 -3.42
CA HIS A 310 -3.27 0.71 -4.50
C HIS A 310 -3.48 1.40 -5.87
N ARG A 311 -3.21 2.71 -5.95
CA ARG A 311 -3.43 3.52 -7.14
C ARG A 311 -2.13 3.63 -7.92
N ALA A 312 -2.02 2.91 -9.04
CA ALA A 312 -0.83 2.97 -9.89
C ALA A 312 -0.65 4.35 -10.54
N GLY A 313 0.55 4.91 -10.60
CA GLY A 313 0.81 6.17 -11.32
C GLY A 313 2.24 6.69 -11.25
N PRO A 314 2.55 7.79 -11.94
CA PRO A 314 1.65 8.56 -12.81
C PRO A 314 1.22 7.78 -14.07
N LEU A 315 0.00 8.05 -14.55
CA LEU A 315 -0.53 7.59 -15.82
C LEU A 315 -0.63 8.75 -16.81
N ALA A 316 -0.77 8.46 -18.11
CA ALA A 316 -0.81 9.48 -19.16
C ALA A 316 -1.91 10.56 -19.00
N ARG A 317 -2.97 10.29 -18.22
CA ARG A 317 -4.05 11.25 -17.94
C ARG A 317 -3.82 12.05 -16.65
N ASP A 318 -2.75 11.79 -15.94
CA ASP A 318 -2.43 12.51 -14.70
C ASP A 318 -1.72 13.82 -14.99
N ASP A 319 -1.96 14.81 -14.14
CA ASP A 319 -1.14 16.01 -14.10
C ASP A 319 0.20 15.65 -13.43
N GLU A 320 1.28 15.69 -14.21
CA GLU A 320 2.64 15.40 -13.73
C GLU A 320 3.05 16.27 -12.53
N ARG A 321 2.48 17.47 -12.39
CA ARG A 321 2.76 18.36 -11.25
C ARG A 321 2.25 17.80 -9.94
N GLU A 322 1.16 17.02 -9.95
CA GLU A 322 0.65 16.36 -8.75
C GLU A 322 1.63 15.29 -8.23
N TRP A 323 2.47 14.73 -9.11
CA TRP A 323 3.42 13.66 -8.81
C TRP A 323 4.82 14.17 -8.42
N ARG A 324 4.90 15.44 -8.02
CA ARG A 324 6.12 16.05 -7.50
C ARG A 324 5.93 16.45 -6.05
N GLY A 325 6.84 16.00 -5.20
CA GLY A 325 6.94 16.43 -3.80
C GLY A 325 7.32 17.91 -3.70
N ALA A 326 7.04 18.50 -2.55
CA ALA A 326 7.55 19.83 -2.24
C ALA A 326 9.08 19.79 -2.10
N SER A 327 9.74 20.89 -2.46
CA SER A 327 11.18 21.05 -2.23
C SER A 327 11.46 21.32 -0.75
N ALA A 328 12.50 20.70 -0.21
CA ALA A 328 12.95 20.90 1.16
C ALA A 328 13.24 22.38 1.50
N THR A 329 13.55 23.22 0.49
CA THR A 329 13.81 24.65 0.68
C THR A 329 12.56 25.49 0.98
N ALA A 330 11.35 24.96 0.76
CA ALA A 330 10.10 25.68 1.00
C ALA A 330 9.46 25.39 2.37
N ALA A 331 9.98 24.42 3.13
CA ALA A 331 9.33 23.90 4.33
C ALA A 331 9.90 24.39 5.67
N VAL A 332 10.83 25.35 5.68
CA VAL A 332 11.57 25.70 6.91
C VAL A 332 11.19 27.08 7.44
N ASP A 333 10.07 27.16 8.15
CA ASP A 333 9.89 28.15 9.21
C ASP A 333 10.60 27.64 10.49
N GLY A 334 11.92 27.89 10.57
CA GLY A 334 12.60 28.07 11.86
C GLY A 334 13.44 26.93 12.47
N ALA A 335 13.57 25.76 11.85
CA ALA A 335 14.50 24.72 12.34
C ALA A 335 15.71 24.57 11.40
N LEU A 336 16.93 24.61 11.94
CA LEU A 336 18.16 24.38 11.16
C LEU A 336 18.08 23.03 10.44
N ALA A 337 17.79 23.04 9.14
CA ALA A 337 17.93 21.87 8.30
C ALA A 337 19.42 21.54 8.16
N ALA A 338 19.76 20.24 8.24
CA ALA A 338 21.05 19.75 7.80
C ALA A 338 21.30 20.24 6.36
N ALA A 339 22.52 20.70 6.09
CA ALA A 339 22.87 21.28 4.80
C ALA A 339 22.49 20.32 3.65
N PRO A 340 21.82 20.80 2.59
CA PRO A 340 21.47 19.96 1.46
C PRO A 340 22.73 19.33 0.88
N ALA A 341 22.68 18.02 0.59
CA ALA A 341 23.72 17.35 -0.16
C ALA A 341 23.95 18.12 -1.48
N ALA A 342 25.21 18.42 -1.78
CA ALA A 342 25.59 19.22 -2.94
C ALA A 342 25.05 18.57 -4.24
N GLY A 343 24.12 19.25 -4.92
CA GLY A 343 23.54 18.80 -6.19
C GLY A 343 22.02 18.93 -6.33
N THR A 344 21.29 19.25 -5.26
CA THR A 344 19.83 19.42 -5.33
C THR A 344 19.47 20.79 -5.89
N ASP A 345 18.86 20.82 -7.07
CA ASP A 345 18.38 22.00 -7.79
C ASP A 345 17.13 22.65 -7.15
N GLY A 346 16.84 22.33 -5.88
CA GLY A 346 15.63 22.75 -5.21
C GLY A 346 14.35 22.14 -5.80
N SER A 347 14.43 21.05 -6.58
CA SER A 347 13.26 20.26 -6.98
C SER A 347 12.94 19.18 -5.95
N GLY A 348 11.64 18.96 -5.68
CA GLY A 348 11.19 17.91 -4.77
C GLY A 348 11.07 16.54 -5.46
N ALA A 349 10.90 15.50 -4.64
CA ALA A 349 10.89 14.11 -5.08
C ALA A 349 9.91 13.82 -6.23
N ARG A 350 10.29 12.93 -7.15
CA ARG A 350 9.47 12.48 -8.29
C ARG A 350 8.74 11.19 -7.92
N LEU A 351 7.45 11.26 -7.69
CA LEU A 351 6.69 10.15 -7.10
C LEU A 351 6.22 9.17 -8.17
N VAL A 352 6.30 7.87 -7.88
CA VAL A 352 5.77 6.78 -8.72
C VAL A 352 5.09 5.76 -7.81
N ASN A 353 3.80 5.49 -8.00
CA ASN A 353 3.10 4.46 -7.25
C ASN A 353 2.98 3.17 -8.08
N ALA A 354 3.41 2.05 -7.50
CA ALA A 354 3.45 0.74 -8.15
C ALA A 354 2.06 0.08 -8.34
N GLY A 355 1.02 0.61 -7.69
CA GLY A 355 -0.35 0.06 -7.73
C GLY A 355 -0.50 -1.18 -6.86
N CYS A 356 -1.34 -2.13 -7.27
CA CYS A 356 -1.62 -3.34 -6.49
C CYS A 356 -1.90 -4.59 -7.32
N TRP A 357 -2.01 -5.71 -6.63
CA TRP A 357 -2.43 -7.00 -7.17
C TRP A 357 -3.71 -7.52 -6.51
N THR A 358 -4.55 -6.60 -6.04
CA THR A 358 -5.84 -6.91 -5.40
C THR A 358 -7.01 -6.47 -6.27
N TYR A 359 -7.98 -7.35 -6.46
CA TYR A 359 -9.23 -7.01 -7.14
C TYR A 359 -10.29 -6.54 -6.14
N ASP A 360 -10.59 -5.24 -6.18
CA ASP A 360 -11.74 -4.67 -5.48
C ASP A 360 -12.60 -3.85 -6.43
N ALA A 361 -13.76 -4.41 -6.81
CA ALA A 361 -14.73 -3.75 -7.67
C ALA A 361 -15.23 -2.38 -7.12
N LEU A 362 -14.98 -2.07 -5.84
CA LEU A 362 -15.26 -0.77 -5.26
C LEU A 362 -14.32 0.35 -5.76
N PHE A 363 -13.25 0.06 -6.47
CA PHE A 363 -12.35 1.09 -7.02
C PHE A 363 -12.25 1.06 -8.55
N LEU A 364 -12.96 0.13 -9.18
CA LEU A 364 -12.86 -0.09 -10.63
C LEU A 364 -14.01 0.59 -11.39
N SER A 365 -13.67 1.14 -12.55
CA SER A 365 -14.60 1.54 -13.61
C SER A 365 -15.27 0.31 -14.21
N ALA A 366 -16.34 0.50 -14.98
CA ALA A 366 -16.97 -0.61 -15.74
C ALA A 366 -16.08 -1.07 -16.92
N THR A 367 -15.28 -0.17 -17.48
CA THR A 367 -14.34 -0.47 -18.57
C THR A 367 -13.07 -1.13 -18.02
N PRO A 368 -12.70 -2.32 -18.53
CA PRO A 368 -11.42 -2.95 -18.19
C PRO A 368 -10.21 -2.06 -18.44
N GLY A 369 -9.25 -2.09 -17.51
CA GLY A 369 -7.99 -1.36 -17.65
C GLY A 369 -8.10 0.17 -17.59
N GLU A 370 -9.29 0.76 -17.47
CA GLU A 370 -9.42 2.22 -17.44
C GLU A 370 -9.09 2.81 -16.07
N SER A 371 -9.55 2.18 -14.99
CA SER A 371 -9.31 2.68 -13.63
C SER A 371 -7.82 2.72 -13.28
N PRO A 372 -7.31 3.77 -12.62
CA PRO A 372 -5.95 3.78 -12.09
C PRO A 372 -5.75 2.79 -10.92
N TYR A 373 -6.83 2.25 -10.36
CA TYR A 373 -6.84 1.17 -9.37
C TYR A 373 -6.95 -0.22 -10.01
N TRP A 374 -6.89 -0.31 -11.34
CA TRP A 374 -6.90 -1.60 -12.01
C TRP A 374 -5.64 -2.40 -11.63
N PRO A 375 -5.78 -3.63 -11.12
CA PRO A 375 -4.66 -4.37 -10.55
C PRO A 375 -3.74 -4.94 -11.63
N GLY A 376 -2.64 -5.53 -11.18
CA GLY A 376 -1.67 -6.21 -12.05
C GLY A 376 -0.62 -5.25 -12.59
N THR A 377 -0.11 -4.39 -11.74
CA THR A 377 0.87 -3.36 -12.10
C THR A 377 2.23 -3.64 -11.48
N CYS A 378 3.28 -3.17 -12.15
CA CYS A 378 4.65 -3.21 -11.65
C CYS A 378 5.44 -2.00 -12.16
N VAL A 379 6.57 -1.71 -11.53
CA VAL A 379 7.50 -0.68 -11.98
C VAL A 379 8.81 -1.34 -12.37
N LEU A 380 9.34 -0.96 -13.53
CA LEU A 380 10.66 -1.37 -13.99
C LEU A 380 11.65 -0.21 -13.84
N VAL A 381 12.81 -0.52 -13.30
CA VAL A 381 13.94 0.41 -13.19
C VAL A 381 15.11 -0.19 -13.96
N GLU A 382 15.51 0.49 -15.02
CA GLU A 382 16.70 0.15 -15.82
C GLU A 382 17.95 0.85 -15.27
N ASP A 383 19.10 0.64 -15.92
CA ASP A 383 20.37 1.28 -15.52
C ASP A 383 20.34 2.80 -15.56
N SER A 384 19.50 3.39 -16.41
CA SER A 384 19.33 4.83 -16.54
C SER A 384 17.89 5.19 -16.91
N GLY A 385 17.54 6.47 -16.81
CA GLY A 385 16.20 6.96 -17.14
C GLY A 385 15.17 6.79 -16.00
N ALA A 386 13.96 7.26 -16.26
CA ALA A 386 12.87 7.23 -15.27
C ALA A 386 12.34 5.81 -15.03
N PRO A 387 11.87 5.49 -13.82
CA PRO A 387 11.11 4.26 -13.57
C PRO A 387 9.87 4.18 -14.48
N VAL A 388 9.60 3.00 -15.04
CA VAL A 388 8.51 2.78 -16.00
C VAL A 388 7.43 1.90 -15.37
N LEU A 389 6.22 2.45 -15.23
CA LEU A 389 5.05 1.70 -14.79
C LEU A 389 4.49 0.84 -15.92
N GLN A 390 4.31 -0.46 -15.66
CA GLN A 390 3.65 -1.41 -16.55
C GLN A 390 2.32 -1.91 -15.95
N ARG A 391 1.36 -2.20 -16.82
CA ARG A 391 0.01 -2.66 -16.44
C ARG A 391 -0.28 -4.00 -17.10
N LEU A 392 0.20 -5.06 -16.47
CA LEU A 392 0.24 -6.43 -16.99
C LEU A 392 -1.14 -7.08 -17.13
N LEU A 393 -2.14 -6.63 -16.37
CA LEU A 393 -3.51 -7.15 -16.42
C LEU A 393 -4.53 -6.13 -16.96
N ALA A 394 -4.08 -5.08 -17.65
CA ALA A 394 -4.96 -4.03 -18.17
C ALA A 394 -5.95 -4.56 -19.24
N ASP A 395 -5.61 -5.65 -19.92
CA ASP A 395 -6.43 -6.32 -20.93
C ASP A 395 -7.45 -7.31 -20.34
N ARG A 396 -7.33 -7.66 -19.05
CA ARG A 396 -8.20 -8.63 -18.40
C ARG A 396 -9.57 -8.03 -18.12
N SER A 397 -10.62 -8.81 -18.31
CA SER A 397 -11.99 -8.40 -17.98
C SER A 397 -12.28 -8.54 -16.48
N HIS A 398 -13.34 -7.87 -16.00
CA HIS A 398 -13.83 -8.08 -14.64
C HIS A 398 -14.16 -9.55 -14.33
N GLU A 399 -14.64 -10.31 -15.32
CA GLU A 399 -14.94 -11.72 -15.15
C GLU A 399 -13.67 -12.53 -14.91
N GLN A 400 -12.59 -12.22 -15.62
CA GLN A 400 -11.31 -12.91 -15.46
C GLN A 400 -10.63 -12.61 -14.12
N LEU A 401 -10.87 -11.42 -13.55
CA LEU A 401 -10.25 -11.00 -12.28
C LEU A 401 -11.11 -11.29 -11.05
N ARG A 402 -12.41 -11.60 -11.22
CA ARG A 402 -13.32 -11.81 -10.10
C ARG A 402 -12.98 -13.08 -9.31
N PRO A 403 -12.88 -12.99 -7.97
CA PRO A 403 -12.73 -14.17 -7.12
C PRO A 403 -13.85 -15.18 -7.40
N GLY A 404 -13.48 -16.43 -7.73
CA GLY A 404 -14.43 -17.53 -7.96
C GLY A 404 -15.00 -17.67 -9.38
N ALA A 405 -14.55 -16.89 -10.37
CA ALA A 405 -15.06 -16.98 -11.75
C ALA A 405 -14.67 -18.26 -12.53
N ARG A 406 -13.88 -19.17 -11.95
CA ARG A 406 -13.54 -20.47 -12.56
C ARG A 406 -13.66 -21.65 -11.59
N GLY A 407 -14.90 -21.93 -11.19
CA GLY A 407 -15.36 -23.28 -10.85
C GLY A 407 -15.97 -23.93 -12.10
N GLY A 408 -15.13 -24.38 -13.03
CA GLY A 408 -15.55 -25.01 -14.27
C GLY A 408 -16.22 -26.36 -14.01
N ARG A 409 -17.49 -26.46 -14.41
CA ARG A 409 -18.19 -27.67 -14.86
C ARG A 409 -17.21 -28.74 -15.37
N ARG A 410 -17.06 -29.84 -14.62
CA ARG A 410 -16.72 -31.12 -15.22
C ARG A 410 -17.91 -31.53 -16.07
N ALA A 411 -17.74 -31.49 -17.39
CA ALA A 411 -18.61 -32.19 -18.31
C ALA A 411 -18.50 -33.70 -17.98
N HIS A 412 -19.57 -34.27 -17.44
CA HIS A 412 -19.82 -35.70 -17.53
C HIS A 412 -20.50 -35.94 -18.88
N LEU A 413 -19.69 -36.15 -19.90
CA LEU A 413 -20.03 -36.87 -21.13
C LEU A 413 -18.75 -37.57 -21.58
N GLU A 414 -18.55 -38.78 -21.05
CA GLU A 414 -18.44 -40.04 -21.81
C GLU A 414 -18.28 -41.19 -20.81
#